data_AF-A0A2V6BT67-F1
#
_entry.id   AF-A0A2V6BT67-F1
#
_cell.length_a   1.000
_cell.length_b   1.000
_cell.length_c   1.000
_cell.angle_alpha   90.00
_cell.angle_beta   90.00
_cell.angle_gamma   90.00
#
_symmetry.space_group_name_H-M   'P 1'
#
loop_
_entity.id
_entity.type
_entity.pdbx_description
1 polymer ?
#
loop_
_entity_poly.entity_id
_entity_poly.type
_entity_poly.pdbx_seq_one_letter_code
_entity_poly.pdbx_strand_id
1 'polypeptide(L)' 'MMTCAALVLFMTLPGLALFYGGLVRAKNVLSVLAQCLGIAGLVTIIWWMVGYSLVFSQGSPF' A
#
# COMPACT_ATOMS: atom_id res chain seq x y z
N MET A 1 5.66 -6.69 -16.79
CA MET A 1 4.79 -6.87 -15.60
C MET A 1 5.55 -6.77 -14.28
N MET A 2 6.59 -7.58 -14.01
CA MET A 2 7.30 -7.52 -12.71
C MET A 2 7.97 -6.16 -12.42
N THR A 3 8.59 -5.53 -13.42
CA THR A 3 9.16 -4.18 -13.30
C THR A 3 8.08 -3.12 -13.04
N CYS A 4 6.95 -3.21 -13.74
CA CYS A 4 5.81 -2.33 -13.53
C CYS A 4 5.24 -2.48 -12.11
N ALA A 5 5.11 -3.72 -11.61
CA ALA A 5 4.66 -3.99 -10.25
C ALA A 5 5.64 -3.42 -9.20
N ALA A 6 6.94 -3.54 -9.42
CA ALA A 6 7.95 -2.93 -8.55
C ALA A 6 7.85 -1.39 -8.52
N LEU A 7 7.59 -0.75 -9.66
CA LEU A 7 7.36 0.71 -9.70
C LEU A 7 6.11 1.14 -8.93
N VAL A 8 5.02 0.38 -9.02
CA VAL A 8 3.79 0.66 -8.27
C VAL A 8 4.01 0.48 -6.76
N LEU A 9 4.72 -0.57 -6.35
CA LEU A 9 5.13 -0.74 -4.95
C LEU A 9 5.99 0.44 -4.47
N PHE A 10 6.89 0.93 -5.33
CA PHE A 10 7.73 2.09 -5.03
C PHE A 10 6.93 3.39 -4.82
N MET A 11 5.78 3.53 -5.50
CA MET A 11 4.85 4.65 -5.24
C MET A 11 4.30 4.59 -3.82
N THR A 12 3.95 3.40 -3.32
CA THR A 12 3.45 3.24 -1.93
C THR A 12 4.55 3.35 -0.88
N LEU A 13 5.73 2.77 -1.15
CA LEU A 13 6.89 2.75 -0.26
C LEU A 13 8.16 3.04 -1.05
N PRO A 14 8.84 4.20 -0.90
CA PRO A 14 8.62 5.28 0.07
C PRO A 14 7.78 6.47 -0.46
N GLY A 15 7.26 6.43 -1.69
CA GLY A 15 6.66 7.60 -2.36
C GLY A 15 5.56 8.31 -1.57
N LEU A 16 4.52 7.60 -1.13
CA LEU A 16 3.43 8.17 -0.32
C LEU A 16 3.90 8.58 1.08
N ALA A 17 4.77 7.79 1.71
CA ALA A 17 5.27 8.09 3.05
C ALA A 17 6.08 9.41 3.08
N LEU A 18 6.89 9.66 2.05
CA LEU A 18 7.65 10.91 1.92
C LEU A 18 6.75 12.08 1.52
N PHE A 19 5.78 11.87 0.63
CA PHE A 19 4.85 12.92 0.20
C PHE A 19 3.93 13.37 1.34
N TYR A 20 3.26 12.44 2.03
CA TYR A 20 2.40 12.77 3.18
C TYR A 20 3.19 13.15 4.43
N GLY A 21 4.41 12.61 4.60
CA GLY A 21 5.33 13.04 5.65
C GLY A 21 5.75 14.51 5.48
N GLY A 22 6.02 14.96 4.25
CA GLY A 22 6.40 16.36 3.97
C GLY A 22 5.27 17.38 4.14
N LEU A 23 4.02 16.96 4.06
CA LEU A 23 2.83 17.81 4.25
C LEU A 23 2.41 17.94 5.72
N VAL A 24 2.95 17.10 6.61
CA VAL A 24 2.59 17.03 8.02
C VAL A 24 3.68 17.68 8.88
N ARG A 25 3.30 18.25 10.03
CA ARG A 25 4.27 18.83 10.97
C ARG A 25 5.32 17.79 11.37
N ALA A 26 6.59 18.19 11.48
CA ALA A 26 7.72 17.32 11.83
C ALA A 26 7.45 16.35 13.01
N LYS A 27 6.71 16.80 14.04
CA LYS A 27 6.31 15.97 15.21
C LYS A 27 5.48 14.73 14.86
N ASN A 28 4.76 14.73 13.74
CA ASN A 28 3.81 13.68 13.36
C ASN A 28 4.32 12.82 12.18
N VAL A 29 5.46 13.16 11.59
CA VAL A 29 6.02 12.45 10.41
C VAL A 29 6.30 10.98 10.73
N LEU A 30 6.82 10.70 11.93
CA LEU A 30 7.08 9.32 12.37
C LEU A 30 5.78 8.49 12.47
N SER A 31 4.68 9.11 12.90
CA SER A 31 3.37 8.45 12.95
C SER A 31 2.82 8.15 11.56
N VAL A 32 2.97 9.09 10.62
CA VAL A 32 2.53 8.90 9.22
C VAL A 32 3.35 7.78 8.56
N LEU A 33 4.66 7.76 8.78
CA LEU A 33 5.55 6.75 8.23
C LEU A 33 5.26 5.35 8.79
N ALA A 34 5.01 5.24 10.10
CA ALA A 34 4.59 3.99 10.74
C ALA A 34 3.23 3.49 10.23
N GLN A 35 2.26 4.39 10.04
CA GLN A 35 0.95 4.06 9.47
C GLN A 35 1.06 3.61 8.01
N CYS A 36 1.84 4.30 7.17
CA CYS A 36 2.05 3.90 5.78
C CYS A 36 2.69 2.51 5.66
N LEU A 37 3.71 2.21 6.47
CA LEU A 37 4.34 0.87 6.51
C LEU A 37 3.38 -0.20 7.05
N GLY A 38 2.66 0.11 8.13
CA GLY A 38 1.71 -0.81 8.74
C GLY A 38 0.56 -1.18 7.79
N ILE A 39 -0.02 -0.19 7.12
CA ILE A 39 -1.10 -0.41 6.14
C ILE A 39 -0.58 -1.14 4.91
N ALA A 40 0.61 -0.80 4.39
CA ALA A 40 1.19 -1.51 3.25
C ALA A 40 1.41 -3.00 3.56
N GLY A 41 1.92 -3.35 4.74
CA GLY A 41 2.06 -4.74 5.19
C GLY A 41 0.70 -5.45 5.34
N LEU A 42 -0.26 -4.79 5.98
CA LEU A 42 -1.60 -5.35 6.20
C LEU A 42 -2.34 -5.60 4.88
N VAL A 43 -2.33 -4.63 3.95
CA VAL A 43 -2.96 -4.75 2.63
C VAL A 43 -2.31 -5.87 1.81
N THR A 44 -0.98 -6.04 1.89
CA THR A 44 -0.28 -7.13 1.20
C THR A 44 -0.76 -8.51 1.68
N ILE A 45 -0.95 -8.65 3.00
CA ILE A 45 -1.45 -9.89 3.61
C ILE A 45 -2.92 -10.14 3.21
N ILE A 46 -3.79 -9.13 3.28
CA ILE A 46 -5.20 -9.26 2.87
C ILE A 46 -5.31 -9.61 1.38
N TRP A 47 -4.49 -8.97 0.54
CA TRP A 47 -4.45 -9.21 -0.89
C TRP A 47 -4.08 -10.66 -1.21
N TRP A 48 -3.07 -11.21 -0.52
CA TRP A 48 -2.66 -12.59 -0.69
C TRP A 48 -3.69 -13.60 -0.17
N MET A 49 -4.32 -13.33 0.99
CA MET A 49 -5.27 -14.27 1.60
C MET A 49 -6.62 -14.36 0.88
N VAL A 50 -7.18 -13.21 0.48
CA VAL A 50 -8.57 -13.16 -0.02
C VAL A 50 -8.72 -12.21 -1.21
N GLY A 51 -7.97 -11.11 -1.25
CA GLY A 51 -8.15 -10.07 -2.28
C GLY A 51 -7.93 -10.56 -3.70
N TYR A 52 -6.88 -11.35 -3.95
CA TYR A 52 -6.62 -11.88 -5.29
C TYR A 52 -7.74 -12.82 -5.76
N SER A 53 -8.18 -13.73 -4.88
CA SER A 53 -9.26 -14.65 -5.20
C SER A 53 -10.59 -13.92 -5.42
N LEU A 54 -10.92 -12.92 -4.62
CA LEU A 54 -12.18 -12.17 -4.79
C LEU A 54 -12.25 -11.41 -6.12
N VAL A 55 -11.13 -10.83 -6.56
CA VAL A 55 -11.11 -10.02 -7.79
C VAL A 55 -10.99 -10.86 -9.06
N PHE A 56 -10.24 -11.96 -9.00
CA PHE A 56 -9.91 -12.76 -10.20
C PHE A 56 -10.59 -14.13 -10.26
N SER A 57 -11.32 -14.56 -9.22
CA SER A 57 -12.19 -15.73 -9.31
C SER A 57 -13.42 -15.42 -10.15
N GLN A 58 -13.97 -16.44 -10.82
CA GLN A 58 -15.26 -16.30 -11.49
C GLN A 58 -16.38 -16.13 -10.45
N GLY A 59 -16.92 -14.92 -10.37
CA GLY A 59 -17.98 -14.53 -9.46
C GLY A 59 -19.09 -13.74 -10.17
N SER A 60 -20.12 -13.35 -9.43
CA SER A 60 -21.16 -12.42 -9.88
C SER A 60 -20.57 -11.06 -10.29
N PRO A 61 -21.27 -10.24 -11.09
CA PRO A 61 -20.79 -8.92 -11.53
C PRO A 61 -20.52 -7.88 -10.42
N PHE A 62 -20.56 -8.28 -9.15
CA PHE A 62 -20.28 -7.47 -7.96
C PHE A 62 -19.40 -8.27 -7.01
#